data_AF-A0A957AB00-F1
#
_entry.id   AF-A0A957AB00-F1
#
_cell.length_a   1.000
_cell.length_b   1.000
_cell.length_c   1.000
_cell.angle_alpha   90.00
_cell.angle_beta   90.00
_cell.angle_gamma   90.00
#
_symmetry.space_group_name_H-M   'P 1'
#
loop_
_entity.id
_entity.type
_entity.pdbx_description
1 polymer ?
#
loop_
_entity_poly.entity_id
_entity_poly.type
_entity_poly.pdbx_seq_one_letter_code
_entity_poly.pdbx_strand_id
1 'polypeptide(L)'
;EVLIPADTTSGTAKYLAKRGPGLHHLGYAVPSVSESAAKLRERGLVQIDLGSDPDKLAAAFFRPQSVGGILTELVPVRDQETGKVIPPR
;
A
#
# COMPACT_ATOMS: atom_id res chain seq x y z
N GLU A 1 4.74 -2.19 -9.94
CA GLU A 1 3.86 -3.35 -10.26
C GLU A 1 3.08 -3.03 -11.53
N VAL A 2 2.68 -4.04 -12.32
CA VAL A 2 1.67 -3.90 -13.39
C VAL A 2 0.41 -4.60 -12.89
N LEU A 3 -0.69 -3.85 -12.79
CA LEU A 3 -1.95 -4.35 -12.27
C LEU A 3 -2.98 -4.50 -13.38
N ILE A 4 -3.56 -5.69 -13.48
CA ILE A 4 -4.68 -5.98 -14.37
C ILE A 4 -5.85 -6.42 -13.49
N PRO A 5 -6.95 -5.64 -13.41
CA PRO A 5 -8.08 -6.01 -12.58
C PRO A 5 -8.75 -7.29 -13.14
N ALA A 6 -9.00 -8.25 -12.26
CA ALA A 6 -9.71 -9.49 -12.60
C ALA A 6 -11.25 -9.32 -12.58
N ASP A 7 -11.73 -8.17 -12.10
CA ASP A 7 -13.14 -7.85 -11.93
C ASP A 7 -13.42 -6.39 -12.33
N THR A 8 -14.66 -5.95 -12.15
CA THR A 8 -15.12 -4.58 -12.45
C THR A 8 -15.39 -3.73 -11.19
N THR A 9 -15.18 -4.27 -9.99
CA THR A 9 -15.65 -3.66 -8.73
C THR A 9 -14.53 -3.33 -7.75
N SER A 10 -13.35 -3.92 -7.92
CA SER A 10 -12.13 -3.66 -7.15
C SER A 10 -11.65 -2.22 -7.27
N GLY A 11 -10.79 -1.81 -6.34
CA GLY A 11 -10.16 -0.48 -6.36
C GLY A 11 -9.42 -0.20 -7.67
N THR A 12 -8.64 -1.18 -8.14
CA THR A 12 -7.92 -1.13 -9.42
C THR A 12 -8.88 -1.00 -10.61
N ALA A 13 -9.98 -1.77 -10.63
CA ALA A 13 -10.97 -1.68 -11.70
C ALA A 13 -11.64 -0.30 -11.76
N LYS A 14 -12.04 0.24 -10.59
CA LYS A 14 -12.62 1.58 -10.47
C LYS A 14 -11.65 2.67 -10.88
N TYR A 15 -10.37 2.54 -10.54
CA TYR A 15 -9.34 3.48 -10.99
C TYR A 15 -9.21 3.45 -12.52
N LEU A 16 -9.06 2.25 -13.11
CA LEU A 16 -8.89 2.08 -14.54
C LEU A 16 -10.08 2.68 -15.32
N ALA A 17 -11.31 2.43 -14.87
CA ALA A 17 -12.51 2.99 -15.49
C ALA A 17 -12.57 4.53 -15.41
N LYS A 18 -12.07 5.12 -14.31
CA LYS A 18 -12.13 6.58 -14.08
C LYS A 18 -10.97 7.36 -14.70
N ARG A 19 -9.78 6.76 -14.79
CA ARG A 19 -8.52 7.44 -15.13
C ARG A 19 -7.82 6.88 -16.35
N GLY A 20 -8.23 5.71 -16.85
CA GLY A 20 -7.47 4.98 -17.86
C GLY A 20 -6.22 4.31 -17.28
N PRO A 21 -5.42 3.65 -18.13
CA PRO A 21 -4.15 3.04 -17.72
C PRO A 21 -3.14 4.12 -17.30
N GLY A 22 -2.36 3.86 -16.25
CA GLY A 22 -1.38 4.80 -15.73
C GLY A 22 -0.83 4.42 -14.35
N LEU A 23 -0.14 5.36 -13.71
CA LEU A 23 0.43 5.18 -12.37
C LEU A 23 -0.69 5.10 -11.31
N HIS A 24 -0.96 3.89 -10.82
CA HIS A 24 -2.01 3.63 -9.85
C HIS A 24 -1.61 4.00 -8.41
N HIS A 25 -0.46 3.50 -7.94
CA HIS A 25 0.09 3.77 -6.62
C HIS A 25 1.63 3.74 -6.64
N LEU A 26 2.25 4.21 -5.56
CA LEU A 26 3.66 4.00 -5.26
C LEU A 26 3.80 3.12 -4.02
N GLY A 27 4.59 2.05 -4.13
CA GLY A 27 4.88 1.13 -3.03
C GLY A 27 6.26 1.42 -2.44
N TYR A 28 6.33 1.53 -1.11
CA TYR A 28 7.57 1.66 -0.35
C TYR A 28 7.81 0.41 0.49
N ALA A 29 8.98 -0.20 0.31
CA ALA A 29 9.41 -1.31 1.15
C ALA A 29 9.87 -0.81 2.52
N VAL A 30 9.32 -1.40 3.59
CA VAL A 30 9.62 -1.05 4.97
C VAL A 30 9.95 -2.30 5.80
N PRO A 31 10.81 -2.20 6.83
CA PRO A 31 11.14 -3.35 7.68
C PRO A 31 9.93 -3.92 8.43
N SER A 32 9.06 -3.05 8.93
CA SER A 32 7.82 -3.40 9.62
C SER A 32 6.68 -2.52 9.12
N VAL A 33 5.67 -3.15 8.51
CA VAL A 33 4.50 -2.44 7.96
C VAL A 33 3.68 -1.82 9.09
N SER A 34 3.38 -2.58 10.14
CA SER A 34 2.57 -2.12 11.29
C SER A 34 3.20 -0.91 11.98
N GLU A 35 4.50 -0.98 12.30
CA GLU A 35 5.21 0.14 12.95
C GLU A 35 5.33 1.37 12.05
N SER A 36 5.64 1.16 10.76
CA SER A 36 5.77 2.27 9.82
C SER A 36 4.41 2.93 9.59
N ALA A 37 3.35 2.14 9.47
CA ALA A 37 2.00 2.65 9.32
C ALA A 37 1.53 3.42 10.57
N ALA A 38 1.87 2.95 11.78
CA ALA A 38 1.63 3.69 13.02
C ALA A 38 2.32 5.06 13.02
N LYS A 39 3.63 5.10 12.73
CA LYS A 39 4.41 6.35 12.64
C LYS A 39 3.85 7.33 11.62
N LEU A 40 3.37 6.84 10.47
CA LEU A 40 2.77 7.68 9.44
C LEU A 40 1.40 8.24 9.86
N ARG A 41 0.57 7.42 10.54
CA ARG A 41 -0.70 7.88 11.13
C ARG A 41 -0.47 8.96 12.19
N GLU A 42 0.51 8.78 13.06
CA GLU A 42 0.90 9.78 14.08
C GLU A 42 1.35 11.11 13.46
N ARG A 43 1.93 11.06 12.26
CA ARG A 43 2.32 12.25 11.47
C ARG A 43 1.19 12.85 10.64
N GLY A 44 -0.05 12.37 10.81
CA GLY A 44 -1.24 12.90 10.18
C GLY A 44 -1.57 12.31 8.80
N LEU A 45 -0.85 11.27 8.35
CA LEU A 45 -1.23 10.56 7.12
C LEU A 45 -2.46 9.70 7.36
N VAL A 46 -3.36 9.69 6.37
CA VAL A 46 -4.67 9.04 6.51
C VAL A 46 -4.61 7.64 5.90
N GLN A 47 -4.42 6.64 6.76
CA GLN A 47 -4.45 5.24 6.36
C GLN A 47 -5.87 4.84 5.92
N ILE A 48 -5.95 3.99 4.89
CA ILE A 48 -7.19 3.32 4.47
C ILE A 48 -7.42 2.15 5.41
N ASP A 49 -8.58 2.14 6.06
CA ASP A 49 -9.01 1.02 6.88
C ASP A 49 -9.53 -0.11 5.99
N LEU A 50 -8.94 -1.29 6.14
CA LEU A 50 -9.29 -2.52 5.44
C LEU A 50 -9.88 -3.58 6.41
N GLY A 51 -10.19 -3.21 7.65
CA GLY A 51 -10.70 -4.12 8.69
C GLY A 51 -9.68 -5.15 9.17
N SER A 52 -8.39 -4.91 8.94
CA SER A 52 -7.29 -5.79 9.34
C SER A 52 -6.74 -5.40 10.72
N ASP A 53 -6.21 -6.38 11.46
CA ASP A 53 -5.50 -6.14 12.73
C ASP A 53 -4.31 -5.19 12.50
N PRO A 54 -4.28 -3.99 13.13
CA PRO A 54 -3.25 -2.99 12.90
C PRO A 54 -1.84 -3.46 13.30
N ASP A 55 -1.73 -4.48 14.15
CA ASP A 55 -0.44 -5.03 14.58
C ASP A 55 0.09 -6.09 13.60
N LYS A 56 -0.76 -6.63 12.72
CA LYS A 56 -0.44 -7.73 11.80
C LYS A 56 -0.71 -7.38 10.33
N LEU A 57 -0.29 -6.19 9.92
CA LEU A 57 -0.50 -5.71 8.55
C LEU A 57 0.50 -6.35 7.57
N ALA A 58 -0.03 -7.00 6.53
CA ALA A 58 0.78 -7.46 5.39
C ALA A 58 1.12 -6.33 4.41
N ALA A 59 0.25 -5.31 4.34
CA ALA A 59 0.43 -4.07 3.61
C ALA A 59 -0.42 -2.96 4.26
N ALA A 60 -0.08 -1.70 4.01
CA ALA A 60 -0.87 -0.56 4.46
C ALA A 60 -1.00 0.48 3.34
N PHE A 61 -2.20 1.03 3.12
CA PHE A 61 -2.46 2.02 2.08
C PHE A 61 -2.81 3.38 2.69
N PHE A 62 -2.34 4.46 2.10
CA PHE A 62 -2.58 5.84 2.54
C PHE A 62 -3.29 6.66 1.47
N ARG A 63 -4.31 7.41 1.88
CA ARG A 63 -5.15 8.18 0.95
C ARG A 63 -4.32 9.25 0.21
N PRO A 64 -4.47 9.38 -1.12
CA PRO A 64 -3.73 10.35 -1.92
C PRO A 64 -3.78 11.78 -1.39
N GLN A 65 -4.92 12.19 -0.83
CA GLN A 65 -5.14 13.52 -0.26
C GLN A 65 -4.21 13.84 0.91
N SER A 66 -3.72 12.82 1.61
CA SER A 66 -2.78 12.98 2.72
C SER A 66 -1.31 12.88 2.30
N VAL A 67 -1.02 12.35 1.10
CA VAL A 67 0.34 11.96 0.70
C VAL A 67 0.70 12.45 -0.72
N GLY A 68 0.51 13.75 -0.96
CA GLY A 68 1.00 14.39 -2.19
C GLY A 68 0.29 13.97 -3.48
N GLY A 69 -0.93 13.44 -3.39
CA GLY A 69 -1.80 13.20 -4.55
C GLY A 69 -1.68 11.82 -5.20
N ILE A 70 -0.83 10.92 -4.69
CA ILE A 70 -0.67 9.56 -5.20
C ILE A 70 -1.08 8.55 -4.13
N LEU A 71 -1.76 7.46 -4.49
CA LEU A 71 -2.05 6.39 -3.54
C LEU A 71 -0.71 5.78 -3.09
N THR A 72 -0.45 5.71 -1.80
CA THR A 72 0.82 5.19 -1.26
C THR A 72 0.57 3.87 -0.54
N GLU A 73 1.40 2.87 -0.83
CA GLU A 73 1.40 1.56 -0.21
C GLU A 73 2.71 1.34 0.58
N LEU A 74 2.61 0.73 1.75
CA LEU A 74 3.74 0.16 2.47
C LEU A 74 3.69 -1.36 2.37
N VAL A 75 4.82 -1.97 2.00
CA VAL A 75 5.00 -3.42 1.90
C VAL A 75 6.25 -3.86 2.67
N PRO A 76 6.36 -5.11 3.12
CA PRO A 76 7.58 -5.59 3.75
C PRO A 76 8.76 -5.60 2.78
N VAL A 77 9.97 -5.40 3.29
CA VAL A 77 11.20 -5.65 2.52
C VAL A 77 11.23 -7.12 2.11
N ARG A 78 11.56 -7.36 0.84
CA ARG A 78 11.75 -8.70 0.29
C ARG A 78 13.17 -8.88 -0.17
N ASP A 79 13.69 -10.07 0.08
CA ASP A 79 14.94 -10.52 -0.49
C ASP A 79 14.80 -10.58 -2.01
N GLN A 80 15.78 -10.02 -2.73
CA GLN A 80 15.68 -9.81 -4.17
C GLN A 80 15.90 -11.10 -4.98
N GLU A 81 16.60 -12.09 -4.43
CA GLU A 81 16.84 -13.38 -5.09
C GLU A 81 15.71 -14.38 -4.80
N THR A 82 15.27 -14.47 -3.55
CA THR A 82 14.30 -15.48 -3.10
C THR A 82 12.85 -14.97 -3.06
N GLY A 83 12.63 -13.66 -3.12
CA GLY A 83 11.31 -13.03 -3.00
C GLY A 83 10.66 -13.12 -1.62
N LYS A 84 11.33 -13.76 -0.65
CA LYS A 84 10.82 -13.96 0.70
C LYS A 84 10.84 -12.65 1.48
N VAL A 85 9.84 -12.49 2.36
CA VAL A 85 9.79 -11.36 3.30
C VAL A 85 10.98 -11.46 4.24
N ILE A 86 11.74 -10.36 4.34
CA ILE A 86 12.79 -10.22 5.34
C ILE A 86 12.11 -9.77 6.63
N PRO A 87 12.22 -10.53 7.74
CA PRO A 87 11.62 -10.13 9.00
C PRO A 87 12.26 -8.83 9.52
N PRO A 88 11.50 -8.00 10.26
CA PRO A 88 12.04 -6.82 10.92
C PRO A 88 13.19 -7.20 11.86
N ARG A 89 14.19 -6.32 11.98
CA ARG A 89 15.31 -6.45 12.91
C ARG A 89 14.94 -5.96 14.30
#